data_AF-A0A4R9AQM8-F1
#
_entry.id   AF-A0A4R9AQM8-F1
#
_cell.length_a   1.000
_cell.length_b   1.000
_cell.length_c   1.000
_cell.angle_alpha   90.00
_cell.angle_beta   90.00
_cell.angle_gamma   90.00
#
_symmetry.space_group_name_H-M   'P 1'
#
loop_
_entity.id
_entity.type
_entity.pdbx_description
1 polymer ?
#
loop_
_entity_poly.entity_id
_entity_poly.type
_entity_poly.pdbx_seq_one_letter_code
_entity_poly.pdbx_strand_id
1 'polypeptide(L)'
;MPRRPLIVAVLLGALTLTGCTSTPAAAPSPTPTTAPTVAHSGDGTMVIGTLFPMTGDNAGSGAAQVAGTELAVRDILAEQAIPTQPVQLIHRNSAGDLATAYADLVARGVDLVLWDATTVLPADAEGFVGSAAVVALGDFANGGSPLAADEAFTARLKTADPGLASTDGGAEAYDGVMTAALAAVITGDDGGASLEAGWPQVISGRAVCASWGECVFALSEKQIVDYQGITGARS
;
A
#
# COMPACT_ATOMS: atom_id res chain seq x y z
N MET A 1 -16.98 -61.42 64.78
CA MET A 1 -16.59 -61.06 66.18
C MET A 1 -15.15 -60.52 66.17
N PRO A 2 -14.80 -59.61 67.10
CA PRO A 2 -14.04 -58.38 66.84
C PRO A 2 -12.56 -58.45 67.25
N ARG A 3 -11.77 -57.41 66.88
CA ARG A 3 -10.76 -56.64 67.66
C ARG A 3 -9.70 -56.06 66.70
N ARG A 4 -9.76 -54.76 66.37
CA ARG A 4 -9.25 -53.55 67.05
C ARG A 4 -7.86 -53.12 66.52
N PRO A 5 -7.57 -51.80 66.51
CA PRO A 5 -6.76 -51.14 65.49
C PRO A 5 -5.33 -50.81 65.94
N LEU A 6 -4.43 -50.54 64.99
CA LEU A 6 -3.11 -49.97 65.25
C LEU A 6 -2.94 -48.66 64.49
N ILE A 7 -2.82 -47.59 65.28
CA ILE A 7 -2.53 -46.22 64.88
C ILE A 7 -1.05 -46.16 64.47
N VAL A 8 -0.75 -45.66 63.27
CA VAL A 8 0.60 -45.25 62.89
C VAL A 8 0.56 -43.77 62.53
N ALA A 9 1.15 -42.97 63.41
CA ALA A 9 1.39 -41.55 63.22
C ALA A 9 2.52 -41.37 62.20
N VAL A 10 2.25 -40.66 61.10
CA VAL A 10 3.28 -40.24 60.14
C VAL A 10 3.58 -38.76 60.40
N LEU A 11 4.82 -38.50 60.83
CA LEU A 11 5.36 -37.17 61.10
C LEU A 11 5.51 -36.37 59.80
N LEU A 12 5.03 -35.12 59.85
CA LEU A 12 5.35 -34.05 58.91
C LEU A 12 6.85 -33.69 58.99
N GLY A 13 7.56 -33.85 57.87
CA GLY A 13 8.86 -33.22 57.65
C GLY A 13 8.71 -32.06 56.67
N ALA A 14 8.73 -30.83 57.17
CA ALA A 14 8.72 -29.61 56.36
C ALA A 14 10.15 -29.32 55.86
N LEU A 15 10.37 -29.46 54.55
CA LEU A 15 11.56 -28.96 53.87
C LEU A 15 11.39 -27.46 53.58
N THR A 16 12.16 -26.60 54.25
CA THR A 16 12.21 -25.16 53.94
C THR A 16 13.34 -24.89 52.95
N LEU A 17 13.02 -24.72 51.66
CA LEU A 17 13.95 -24.13 50.68
C LEU A 17 13.83 -22.60 50.75
N THR A 18 14.82 -21.95 51.35
CA THR A 18 15.04 -20.51 51.22
C THR A 18 15.71 -20.22 49.87
N GLY A 19 14.91 -19.88 48.86
CA GLY A 19 15.38 -19.31 47.60
C GLY A 19 15.25 -17.79 47.63
N CYS A 20 16.38 -17.08 47.52
CA CYS A 20 16.41 -15.63 47.32
C CYS A 20 15.93 -15.30 45.89
N THR A 21 14.77 -14.67 45.75
CA THR A 21 14.33 -14.08 44.47
C THR A 21 14.55 -12.57 44.53
N SER A 22 15.52 -12.07 43.76
CA SER A 22 15.63 -10.64 43.46
C SER A 22 14.59 -10.29 42.39
N THR A 23 13.50 -9.65 42.79
CA THR A 23 12.49 -9.08 41.89
C THR A 23 13.14 -8.01 40.98
N PRO A 24 13.17 -8.19 39.65
CA PRO A 24 13.55 -7.11 38.76
C PRO A 24 12.49 -6.02 38.82
N ALA A 25 12.92 -4.76 39.00
CA ALA A 25 12.04 -3.61 38.92
C ALA A 25 11.33 -3.61 37.55
N ALA A 26 10.00 -3.48 37.56
CA ALA A 26 9.20 -3.37 36.35
C ALA A 26 9.70 -2.18 35.52
N ALA A 27 10.20 -2.45 34.32
CA ALA A 27 10.50 -1.41 33.35
C ALA A 27 9.19 -0.69 32.98
N PRO A 28 9.19 0.65 32.84
CA PRO A 28 8.02 1.37 32.40
C PRO A 28 7.61 0.89 31.00
N SER A 29 6.37 0.41 30.87
CA SER A 29 5.78 0.13 29.55
C SER A 29 5.81 1.40 28.70
N PRO A 30 6.22 1.33 27.41
CA PRO A 30 6.14 2.48 26.53
C PRO A 30 4.66 2.81 26.35
N THR A 31 4.27 4.03 26.67
CA THR A 31 2.95 4.54 26.29
C THR A 31 2.91 4.61 24.77
N PRO A 32 1.92 4.00 24.09
CA PRO A 32 1.81 4.13 22.64
C PRO A 32 1.62 5.61 22.30
N THR A 33 2.58 6.16 21.55
CA THR A 33 2.43 7.46 20.91
C THR A 33 1.31 7.33 19.90
N THR A 34 0.17 7.97 20.15
CA THR A 34 -0.90 8.12 19.17
C THR A 34 -0.35 8.93 18.00
N ALA A 35 -0.20 8.29 16.84
CA ALA A 35 0.02 8.99 15.58
C ALA A 35 -1.11 10.01 15.38
N PRO A 36 -0.83 11.21 14.85
CA PRO A 36 -1.87 12.20 14.57
C PRO A 36 -2.91 11.56 13.63
N THR A 37 -4.14 11.45 14.12
CA THR A 37 -5.27 11.00 13.30
C THR A 37 -5.65 12.15 12.38
N VAL A 38 -5.28 12.05 11.09
CA VAL A 38 -5.85 12.91 10.05
C VAL A 38 -7.37 12.71 10.06
N ALA A 39 -8.13 13.80 10.05
CA ALA A 39 -9.58 13.70 9.96
C ALA A 39 -9.95 13.04 8.63
N HIS A 40 -10.89 12.09 8.63
CA HIS A 40 -11.32 11.43 7.40
C HIS A 40 -11.79 12.49 6.41
N SER A 41 -11.16 12.50 5.25
CA SER A 41 -11.33 13.47 4.17
C SER A 41 -11.97 12.86 2.94
N GLY A 42 -12.09 11.54 2.92
CA GLY A 42 -12.64 10.72 1.86
C GLY A 42 -14.16 10.73 1.77
N ASP A 43 -14.67 10.48 0.56
CA ASP A 43 -16.10 10.36 0.28
C ASP A 43 -16.59 8.90 0.24
N GLY A 44 -15.66 7.97 0.40
CA GLY A 44 -15.91 6.56 0.42
C GLY A 44 -15.92 5.90 -0.97
N THR A 45 -15.20 6.47 -1.93
CA THR A 45 -14.81 5.87 -3.20
C THR A 45 -13.44 6.39 -3.61
N MET A 46 -12.42 5.52 -3.65
CA MET A 46 -11.10 5.95 -4.10
C MET A 46 -11.07 6.16 -5.62
N VAL A 47 -10.95 7.41 -6.06
CA VAL A 47 -10.85 7.79 -7.47
C VAL A 47 -9.42 8.21 -7.79
N ILE A 48 -8.72 7.39 -8.58
CA ILE A 48 -7.34 7.65 -9.01
C ILE A 48 -7.36 8.23 -10.43
N GLY A 49 -6.87 9.47 -10.56
CA GLY A 49 -6.55 10.09 -11.84
C GLY A 49 -5.17 9.65 -12.32
N THR A 50 -4.99 9.54 -13.63
CA THR A 50 -3.67 9.37 -14.23
C THR A 50 -3.40 10.41 -15.31
N LEU A 51 -2.14 10.82 -15.41
CA LEU A 51 -1.63 11.72 -16.45
C LEU A 51 -0.51 11.02 -17.18
N PHE A 52 -0.86 10.28 -18.23
CA PHE A 52 0.06 9.48 -19.03
C PHE A 52 0.14 10.02 -20.47
N PRO A 53 1.27 9.86 -21.17
CA PRO A 53 1.39 10.31 -22.55
C PRO A 53 0.57 9.40 -23.47
N MET A 54 -0.65 9.79 -23.82
CA MET A 54 -1.56 8.98 -24.66
C MET A 54 -1.42 9.27 -26.15
N THR A 55 -0.65 10.30 -26.50
CA THR A 55 -0.41 10.74 -27.87
C THR A 55 1.06 11.09 -28.06
N GLY A 56 1.50 11.15 -29.31
CA GLY A 56 2.89 11.49 -29.65
C GLY A 56 3.82 10.30 -29.48
N ASP A 57 5.13 10.58 -29.44
CA ASP A 57 6.16 9.55 -29.52
C ASP A 57 6.19 8.60 -28.31
N ASN A 58 5.69 9.07 -27.16
CA ASN A 58 5.61 8.29 -25.91
C ASN A 58 4.26 7.57 -25.72
N ALA A 59 3.38 7.54 -26.72
CA ALA A 59 2.08 6.89 -26.61
C ALA A 59 2.18 5.40 -26.23
N GLY A 60 3.26 4.72 -26.62
CA GLY A 60 3.52 3.33 -26.26
C GLY A 60 3.72 3.11 -24.76
N SER A 61 4.51 3.96 -24.09
CA SER A 61 4.70 3.87 -22.63
C SER A 61 3.47 4.35 -21.87
N GLY A 62 2.72 5.33 -22.40
CA GLY A 62 1.45 5.71 -21.81
C GLY A 62 0.42 4.58 -21.85
N ALA A 63 0.33 3.83 -22.95
CA ALA A 63 -0.53 2.64 -23.04
C ALA A 63 -0.12 1.55 -22.04
N ALA A 64 1.19 1.33 -21.86
CA ALA A 64 1.71 0.39 -20.87
C ALA A 64 1.34 0.78 -19.44
N GLN A 65 1.43 2.07 -19.10
CA GLN A 65 1.04 2.61 -17.80
C GLN A 65 -0.46 2.47 -17.55
N VAL A 66 -1.31 2.76 -18.55
CA VAL A 66 -2.76 2.48 -18.47
C VAL A 66 -2.99 1.00 -18.17
N ALA A 67 -2.37 0.10 -18.94
CA ALA A 67 -2.52 -1.34 -18.73
C ALA A 67 -2.05 -1.79 -17.33
N GLY A 68 -0.97 -1.20 -16.82
CA GLY A 68 -0.47 -1.42 -15.46
C GLY A 68 -1.48 -1.02 -14.38
N THR A 69 -2.04 0.19 -14.47
CA THR A 69 -3.06 0.65 -13.52
C THR A 69 -4.34 -0.20 -13.54
N GLU A 70 -4.83 -0.54 -14.74
CA GLU A 70 -6.05 -1.35 -14.90
C GLU A 70 -5.83 -2.78 -14.39
N LEU A 71 -4.64 -3.35 -14.63
CA LEU A 71 -4.24 -4.65 -14.08
C LEU A 71 -4.22 -4.63 -12.55
N ALA A 72 -3.69 -3.58 -11.92
CA ALA A 72 -3.67 -3.46 -10.46
C ALA A 72 -5.08 -3.39 -9.87
N VAL A 73 -5.96 -2.56 -10.45
CA VAL A 73 -7.37 -2.49 -10.01
C VAL A 73 -8.06 -3.84 -10.15
N ARG A 74 -7.83 -4.55 -11.25
CA ARG A 74 -8.37 -5.90 -11.44
C ARG A 74 -7.93 -6.86 -10.34
N ASP A 75 -6.65 -6.82 -9.96
CA ASP A 75 -6.11 -7.73 -8.96
C ASP A 75 -6.62 -7.39 -7.54
N ILE A 76 -6.75 -6.09 -7.21
CA ILE A 76 -7.40 -5.63 -5.97
C ILE A 76 -8.86 -6.12 -5.91
N LEU A 77 -9.61 -5.96 -6.99
CA LEU A 77 -11.04 -6.32 -7.06
C LEU A 77 -11.30 -7.83 -7.12
N ALA A 78 -10.31 -8.64 -7.52
CA ALA A 78 -10.40 -10.09 -7.52
C ALA A 78 -10.34 -10.68 -6.11
N GLU A 79 -9.66 -9.99 -5.20
CA GLU A 79 -9.28 -10.49 -3.88
C GLU A 79 -10.01 -9.76 -2.73
N GLN A 80 -11.31 -9.45 -2.90
CA GLN A 80 -12.16 -8.60 -2.02
C GLN A 80 -12.21 -9.00 -0.51
N ALA A 81 -11.07 -8.92 0.18
CA ALA A 81 -10.87 -9.39 1.54
C ALA A 81 -11.10 -8.29 2.59
N ILE A 82 -11.20 -7.03 2.18
CA ILE A 82 -11.58 -5.88 3.01
C ILE A 82 -12.60 -5.05 2.23
N PRO A 83 -13.60 -4.44 2.88
CA PRO A 83 -14.51 -3.49 2.24
C PRO A 83 -13.76 -2.20 1.87
N THR A 84 -12.76 -2.32 1.00
CA THR A 84 -12.22 -1.16 0.31
C THR A 84 -13.24 -0.81 -0.76
N GLN A 85 -13.73 0.42 -0.64
CA GLN A 85 -14.70 1.02 -1.53
C GLN A 85 -14.21 0.97 -2.98
N PRO A 86 -15.10 1.04 -3.98
CA PRO A 86 -14.75 0.81 -5.38
C PRO A 86 -13.59 1.71 -5.81
N VAL A 87 -12.47 1.10 -6.23
CA VAL A 87 -11.37 1.84 -6.86
C VAL A 87 -11.77 2.18 -8.29
N GLN A 88 -11.70 3.45 -8.65
CA GLN A 88 -12.00 3.94 -10.01
C GLN A 88 -10.78 4.59 -10.63
N LEU A 89 -10.59 4.40 -11.93
CA LEU A 89 -9.53 5.03 -12.71
C LEU A 89 -10.09 6.11 -13.63
N ILE A 90 -9.35 7.21 -13.75
CA ILE A 90 -9.62 8.28 -14.72
C ILE A 90 -8.33 8.62 -15.45
N HIS A 91 -8.20 8.15 -16.68
CA HIS A 91 -7.01 8.42 -17.47
C HIS A 91 -7.12 9.70 -18.28
N ARG A 92 -6.10 10.55 -18.21
CA ARG A 92 -5.96 11.76 -19.03
C ARG A 92 -4.60 11.81 -19.70
N ASN A 93 -4.56 12.52 -20.82
CA ASN A 93 -3.37 12.66 -21.64
C ASN A 93 -2.46 13.77 -21.09
N SER A 94 -1.21 13.44 -20.76
CA SER A 94 -0.20 14.41 -20.32
C SER A 94 0.55 15.09 -21.48
N ALA A 95 0.50 14.52 -22.70
CA ALA A 95 1.25 15.02 -23.86
C ALA A 95 0.54 16.14 -24.65
N GLY A 96 -0.49 16.76 -24.07
CA GLY A 96 -1.36 17.76 -24.72
C GLY A 96 -1.65 18.98 -23.84
N ASP A 97 -2.90 19.44 -23.86
CA ASP A 97 -3.35 20.52 -22.96
C ASP A 97 -3.46 20.01 -21.52
N LEU A 98 -2.36 20.14 -20.80
CA LEU A 98 -2.23 19.65 -19.44
C LEU A 98 -3.12 20.41 -18.45
N ALA A 99 -3.37 21.71 -18.67
CA ALA A 99 -4.24 22.50 -17.79
C ALA A 99 -5.69 22.00 -17.86
N THR A 100 -6.18 21.71 -19.07
CA THR A 100 -7.50 21.10 -19.26
C THR A 100 -7.55 19.69 -18.66
N ALA A 101 -6.48 18.90 -18.79
CA ALA A 101 -6.40 17.56 -18.22
C ALA A 101 -6.52 17.59 -16.67
N TYR A 102 -5.77 18.46 -16.00
CA TYR A 102 -5.88 18.65 -14.55
C TYR A 102 -7.27 19.13 -14.13
N ALA A 103 -7.81 20.15 -14.80
CA ALA A 103 -9.12 20.70 -14.48
C ALA A 103 -10.23 19.65 -14.57
N ASP A 104 -10.16 18.75 -15.55
CA ASP A 104 -11.12 17.67 -15.69
C ASP A 104 -10.97 16.61 -14.57
N LEU A 105 -9.73 16.24 -14.19
CA LEU A 105 -9.51 15.34 -13.04
C LEU A 105 -10.09 15.94 -11.75
N VAL A 106 -9.83 17.22 -11.47
CA VAL A 106 -10.40 17.93 -10.31
C VAL A 106 -11.93 17.95 -10.36
N ALA A 107 -12.51 18.27 -11.52
CA ALA A 107 -13.96 18.28 -11.70
C ALA A 107 -14.61 16.91 -11.48
N ARG A 108 -13.83 15.83 -11.68
CA ARG A 108 -14.25 14.45 -11.44
C ARG A 108 -14.00 13.94 -10.01
N GLY A 109 -13.42 14.77 -9.14
CA GLY A 109 -13.22 14.44 -7.73
C GLY A 109 -12.19 13.33 -7.54
N VAL A 110 -11.04 13.41 -8.20
CA VAL A 110 -9.93 12.49 -7.91
C VAL A 110 -9.36 12.72 -6.52
N ASP A 111 -8.96 11.64 -5.85
CA ASP A 111 -8.28 11.68 -4.55
C ASP A 111 -6.76 11.60 -4.70
N LEU A 112 -6.29 10.99 -5.78
CA LEU A 112 -4.87 10.82 -6.11
C LEU A 112 -4.67 10.98 -7.60
N VAL A 113 -3.59 11.66 -7.99
CA VAL A 113 -3.12 11.75 -9.36
C VAL A 113 -1.76 11.05 -9.48
N LEU A 114 -1.72 10.00 -10.29
CA LEU A 114 -0.48 9.34 -10.70
C LEU A 114 0.06 10.04 -11.95
N TRP A 115 1.24 10.62 -11.81
CA TRP A 115 2.00 11.20 -12.91
C TRP A 115 2.91 10.17 -13.58
N ASP A 116 3.01 10.27 -14.89
CA ASP A 116 3.86 9.45 -15.77
C ASP A 116 5.22 9.08 -15.16
N ALA A 117 5.59 7.80 -15.29
CA ALA A 117 6.87 7.26 -14.85
C ALA A 117 8.04 7.70 -15.73
N THR A 118 7.78 8.11 -16.98
CA THR A 118 8.81 8.38 -17.98
C THR A 118 9.20 9.86 -18.09
N THR A 119 8.50 10.74 -17.39
CA THR A 119 8.74 12.19 -17.41
C THR A 119 8.74 12.81 -16.02
N VAL A 120 9.45 13.92 -15.87
CA VAL A 120 9.52 14.66 -14.61
C VAL A 120 8.19 15.34 -14.33
N LEU A 121 7.67 15.17 -13.11
CA LEU A 121 6.48 15.88 -12.64
C LEU A 121 6.71 17.41 -12.69
N PRO A 122 5.80 18.20 -13.26
CA PRO A 122 5.88 19.65 -13.23
C PRO A 122 5.92 20.19 -11.80
N ALA A 123 6.78 21.17 -11.54
CA ALA A 123 6.98 21.71 -10.19
C ALA A 123 5.74 22.41 -9.59
N ASP A 124 4.76 22.76 -10.44
CA ASP A 124 3.50 23.39 -10.08
C ASP A 124 2.30 22.41 -10.08
N ALA A 125 2.53 21.11 -10.27
CA ALA A 125 1.48 20.09 -10.38
C ALA A 125 0.53 20.05 -9.17
N GLU A 126 1.06 20.16 -7.95
CA GLU A 126 0.25 20.17 -6.72
C GLU A 126 -0.77 21.34 -6.71
N GLY A 127 -0.42 22.47 -7.33
CA GLY A 127 -1.30 23.63 -7.43
C GLY A 127 -2.52 23.40 -8.35
N PHE A 128 -2.51 22.35 -9.17
CA PHE A 128 -3.55 22.09 -10.17
C PHE A 128 -4.52 20.97 -9.81
N VAL A 129 -4.24 20.19 -8.77
CA VAL A 129 -5.01 18.97 -8.46
C VAL A 129 -5.99 19.13 -7.29
N GLY A 130 -6.13 20.35 -6.75
CA GLY A 130 -7.09 20.62 -5.68
C GLY A 130 -6.72 19.92 -4.37
N SER A 131 -7.62 19.06 -3.86
CA SER A 131 -7.39 18.27 -2.64
C SER A 131 -6.78 16.89 -2.90
N ALA A 132 -6.53 16.55 -4.17
CA ALA A 132 -5.94 15.27 -4.52
C ALA A 132 -4.45 15.26 -4.18
N ALA A 133 -3.96 14.10 -3.78
CA ALA A 133 -2.54 13.83 -3.67
C ALA A 133 -1.91 13.73 -5.07
N VAL A 134 -0.62 14.09 -5.23
CA VAL A 134 0.12 13.88 -6.48
C VAL A 134 1.32 12.99 -6.23
N VAL A 135 1.49 11.99 -7.09
CA VAL A 135 2.61 11.06 -7.02
C VAL A 135 3.30 10.99 -8.37
N ALA A 136 4.60 11.21 -8.39
CA ALA A 136 5.44 10.93 -9.54
C ALA A 136 5.80 9.44 -9.56
N LEU A 137 5.35 8.70 -10.58
CA LEU A 137 5.68 7.29 -10.70
C LEU A 137 7.17 7.04 -10.99
N GLY A 138 7.88 8.06 -11.49
CA GLY A 138 9.34 8.00 -11.68
C GLY A 138 10.11 7.71 -10.39
N ASP A 139 9.53 8.04 -9.23
CA ASP A 139 10.17 7.81 -7.91
C ASP A 139 10.15 6.34 -7.47
N PHE A 140 9.41 5.48 -8.17
CA PHE A 140 9.32 4.05 -7.85
C PHE A 140 10.57 3.27 -8.28
N ALA A 141 11.39 3.88 -9.14
CA ALA A 141 12.64 3.30 -9.60
C ALA A 141 13.77 3.56 -8.57
N ASN A 142 13.98 2.64 -7.64
CA ASN A 142 15.06 2.72 -6.64
C ASN A 142 16.00 1.52 -6.72
N GLY A 143 17.27 1.74 -7.13
CA GLY A 143 18.33 0.73 -7.00
C GLY A 143 18.48 -0.29 -8.13
N GLY A 144 17.68 -0.22 -9.21
CA GLY A 144 18.11 -0.78 -10.50
C GLY A 144 17.15 -1.69 -11.28
N SER A 145 15.83 -1.49 -11.21
CA SER A 145 14.89 -1.38 -12.38
C SER A 145 13.45 -1.70 -11.96
N PRO A 146 12.48 -0.81 -12.26
CA PRO A 146 11.96 -0.77 -13.63
C PRO A 146 11.96 0.61 -14.27
N LEU A 147 12.07 0.55 -15.60
CA LEU A 147 11.37 1.29 -16.66
C LEU A 147 11.09 0.32 -17.83
N ALA A 148 11.13 -0.99 -17.54
CA ALA A 148 10.75 -2.14 -18.35
C ALA A 148 10.38 -3.27 -17.38
N ALA A 149 9.24 -3.91 -17.61
CA ALA A 149 8.76 -5.03 -16.80
C ALA A 149 9.63 -6.28 -16.96
N ASP A 150 9.76 -7.10 -15.93
CA ASP A 150 10.34 -8.44 -16.09
C ASP A 150 9.47 -9.31 -17.03
N GLU A 151 9.98 -10.48 -17.41
CA GLU A 151 9.28 -11.34 -18.38
C GLU A 151 7.89 -11.77 -17.86
N ALA A 152 7.78 -12.03 -16.56
CA ALA A 152 6.54 -12.48 -15.93
C ALA A 152 5.47 -11.38 -15.94
N PHE A 153 5.84 -10.16 -15.56
CA PHE A 153 4.92 -9.02 -15.55
C PHE A 153 4.62 -8.53 -16.96
N THR A 154 5.60 -8.57 -17.88
CA THR A 154 5.36 -8.35 -19.31
C THR A 154 4.29 -9.29 -19.86
N ALA A 155 4.34 -10.57 -19.49
CA ALA A 155 3.32 -11.54 -19.90
C ALA A 155 1.93 -11.20 -19.34
N ARG A 156 1.85 -10.71 -18.09
CA ARG A 156 0.60 -10.25 -17.48
C ARG A 156 0.02 -9.03 -18.21
N LEU A 157 0.85 -8.03 -18.49
CA LEU A 157 0.47 -6.84 -19.26
C LEU A 157 -0.04 -7.23 -20.66
N LYS A 158 0.70 -8.08 -21.39
CA LYS A 158 0.29 -8.53 -22.74
C LYS A 158 -0.91 -9.46 -22.75
N THR A 159 -1.19 -10.13 -21.65
CA THR A 159 -2.44 -10.91 -21.49
C THR A 159 -3.62 -9.97 -21.32
N ALA A 160 -3.45 -8.87 -20.59
CA ALA A 160 -4.49 -7.86 -20.42
C ALA A 160 -4.70 -7.04 -21.70
N ASP A 161 -3.62 -6.64 -22.38
CA ASP A 161 -3.65 -5.93 -23.66
C ASP A 161 -2.57 -6.48 -24.62
N PRO A 162 -2.96 -7.38 -25.54
CA PRO A 162 -2.05 -7.93 -26.54
C PRO A 162 -1.48 -6.91 -27.53
N GLY A 163 -2.08 -5.70 -27.61
CA GLY A 163 -1.70 -4.65 -28.54
C GLY A 163 -0.57 -3.73 -28.04
N LEU A 164 -0.06 -3.94 -26.82
CA LEU A 164 0.97 -3.09 -26.23
C LEU A 164 2.25 -3.04 -27.06
N ALA A 165 2.62 -1.84 -27.49
CA ALA A 165 3.84 -1.56 -28.24
C ALA A 165 5.09 -1.38 -27.36
N SER A 166 4.90 -1.06 -26.07
CA SER A 166 5.93 -0.95 -25.03
C SER A 166 5.37 -1.53 -23.72
N THR A 167 6.24 -1.81 -22.75
CA THR A 167 5.86 -2.14 -21.37
C THR A 167 6.44 -1.17 -20.34
N ASP A 168 7.08 -0.10 -20.80
CA ASP A 168 7.78 0.88 -19.97
C ASP A 168 6.77 1.66 -19.11
N GLY A 169 7.06 1.82 -17.82
CA GLY A 169 6.17 2.49 -16.86
C GLY A 169 5.02 1.60 -16.35
N GLY A 170 4.74 0.45 -16.99
CA GLY A 170 3.61 -0.40 -16.60
C GLY A 170 3.72 -0.98 -15.19
N ALA A 171 4.94 -1.27 -14.72
CA ALA A 171 5.17 -1.82 -13.38
C ALA A 171 4.98 -0.75 -12.30
N GLU A 172 5.49 0.44 -12.55
CA GLU A 172 5.40 1.63 -11.71
C GLU A 172 3.94 2.04 -11.56
N ALA A 173 3.20 2.06 -12.67
CA ALA A 173 1.77 2.35 -12.66
C ALA A 173 0.97 1.32 -11.85
N TYR A 174 1.30 0.03 -11.99
CA TYR A 174 0.67 -1.03 -11.20
C TYR A 174 0.96 -0.86 -9.70
N ASP A 175 2.23 -0.70 -9.33
CA ASP A 175 2.63 -0.55 -7.92
C ASP A 175 2.11 0.78 -7.33
N GLY A 176 1.94 1.82 -8.15
CA GLY A 176 1.34 3.09 -7.76
C GLY A 176 -0.09 2.93 -7.29
N VAL A 177 -0.91 2.19 -8.05
CA VAL A 177 -2.29 1.86 -7.65
C VAL A 177 -2.32 0.96 -6.42
N MET A 178 -1.46 -0.06 -6.34
CA MET A 178 -1.37 -0.93 -5.16
C MET A 178 -0.98 -0.14 -3.90
N THR A 179 -0.03 0.78 -4.01
CA THR A 179 0.41 1.63 -2.91
C THR A 179 -0.71 2.56 -2.46
N ALA A 180 -1.44 3.18 -3.39
CA ALA A 180 -2.59 4.03 -3.07
C ALA A 180 -3.65 3.26 -2.28
N ALA A 181 -4.02 2.06 -2.77
CA ALA A 181 -5.02 1.23 -2.11
C ALA A 181 -4.57 0.77 -0.73
N LEU A 182 -3.30 0.38 -0.56
CA LEU A 182 -2.76 -0.01 0.75
C LEU A 182 -2.67 1.18 1.71
N ALA A 183 -2.32 2.37 1.22
CA ALA A 183 -2.35 3.59 2.01
C ALA A 183 -3.76 3.85 2.55
N ALA A 184 -4.79 3.73 1.70
CA ALA A 184 -6.20 3.85 2.11
C ALA A 184 -6.61 2.81 3.16
N VAL A 185 -6.13 1.56 3.05
CA VAL A 185 -6.38 0.52 4.08
C VAL A 185 -5.72 0.88 5.41
N ILE A 186 -4.48 1.35 5.38
CA ILE A 186 -3.72 1.73 6.57
C ILE A 186 -4.38 2.90 7.30
N THR A 187 -4.86 3.89 6.56
CA THR A 187 -5.47 5.11 7.10
C THR A 187 -6.95 4.94 7.42
N GLY A 188 -7.62 3.99 6.77
CA GLY A 188 -9.07 3.83 6.80
C GLY A 188 -9.82 4.93 6.05
N ASP A 189 -9.14 5.67 5.17
CA ASP A 189 -9.68 6.84 4.47
C ASP A 189 -9.03 6.99 3.08
N ASP A 190 -9.83 7.34 2.08
CA ASP A 190 -9.42 7.44 0.67
C ASP A 190 -9.17 8.86 0.19
N GLY A 191 -9.45 9.89 0.99
CA GLY A 191 -9.17 11.27 0.60
C GLY A 191 -7.67 11.58 0.48
N GLY A 192 -7.31 12.48 -0.43
CA GLY A 192 -5.92 12.76 -0.81
C GLY A 192 -4.97 13.00 0.37
N ALA A 193 -5.37 13.79 1.37
CA ALA A 193 -4.56 14.05 2.56
C ALA A 193 -4.27 12.77 3.39
N SER A 194 -5.23 11.85 3.45
CA SER A 194 -5.03 10.55 4.10
C SER A 194 -4.15 9.65 3.25
N LEU A 195 -4.34 9.62 1.93
CA LEU A 195 -3.46 8.87 1.02
C LEU A 195 -2.00 9.34 1.16
N GLU A 196 -1.73 10.65 1.19
CA GLU A 196 -0.40 11.21 1.44
C GLU A 196 0.19 10.75 2.78
N ALA A 197 -0.63 10.76 3.84
CA ALA A 197 -0.19 10.32 5.17
C ALA A 197 0.08 8.81 5.25
N GLY A 198 -0.70 8.00 4.52
CA GLY A 198 -0.56 6.55 4.45
C GLY A 198 0.58 6.10 3.53
N TRP A 199 0.89 6.90 2.49
CA TRP A 199 1.87 6.57 1.46
C TRP A 199 3.22 6.06 2.00
N PRO A 200 3.95 6.79 2.87
CA PRO A 200 5.23 6.32 3.40
C PRO A 200 5.09 5.10 4.31
N GLN A 201 3.89 4.84 4.88
CA GLN A 201 3.67 3.74 5.81
C GLN A 201 3.66 2.39 5.09
N VAL A 202 3.29 2.36 3.81
CA VAL A 202 3.20 1.16 2.97
C VAL A 202 4.53 0.40 2.85
N ILE A 203 5.66 1.10 3.02
CA ILE A 203 7.03 0.54 2.91
C ILE A 203 7.86 0.72 4.19
N SER A 204 7.22 1.09 5.30
CA SER A 204 7.93 1.45 6.54
C SER A 204 8.23 0.27 7.47
N GLY A 205 7.65 -0.89 7.17
CA GLY A 205 7.56 -2.02 8.06
C GLY A 205 8.67 -3.06 7.94
N ARG A 206 8.37 -4.27 8.43
CA ARG A 206 9.25 -5.44 8.34
C ARG A 206 8.54 -6.68 7.81
N ALA A 207 7.20 -6.65 7.73
CA ALA A 207 6.42 -7.71 7.13
C ALA A 207 6.40 -7.51 5.62
N VAL A 208 7.35 -8.15 4.92
CA VAL A 208 7.43 -8.09 3.46
C VAL A 208 6.21 -8.76 2.85
N CYS A 209 5.56 -8.08 1.92
CA CYS A 209 4.44 -8.58 1.14
C CYS A 209 4.57 -8.10 -0.32
N ALA A 210 4.13 -8.90 -1.28
CA ALA A 210 4.30 -8.64 -2.71
C ALA A 210 2.99 -8.61 -3.51
N SER A 211 1.86 -8.91 -2.87
CA SER A 211 0.52 -8.90 -3.49
C SER A 211 -0.52 -8.24 -2.58
N TRP A 212 -1.65 -7.86 -3.15
CA TRP A 212 -2.77 -7.29 -2.41
C TRP A 212 -3.19 -8.18 -1.24
N GLY A 213 -3.50 -9.46 -1.49
CA GLY A 213 -3.91 -10.41 -0.46
C GLY A 213 -2.86 -10.62 0.63
N GLU A 214 -1.57 -10.70 0.29
CA GLU A 214 -0.50 -10.82 1.29
C GLU A 214 -0.42 -9.59 2.20
N CYS A 215 -0.45 -8.39 1.60
CA CYS A 215 -0.36 -7.15 2.36
C CYS A 215 -1.60 -6.92 3.22
N VAL A 216 -2.80 -7.17 2.68
CA VAL A 216 -4.05 -7.08 3.42
C VAL A 216 -4.09 -8.08 4.58
N PHE A 217 -3.62 -9.31 4.37
CA PHE A 217 -3.51 -10.29 5.44
C PHE A 217 -2.56 -9.82 6.56
N ALA A 218 -1.36 -9.34 6.19
CA ALA A 218 -0.40 -8.81 7.16
C ALA A 218 -0.98 -7.61 7.96
N LEU A 219 -1.68 -6.69 7.28
CA LEU A 219 -2.37 -5.57 7.92
C LEU A 219 -3.49 -6.05 8.86
N SER A 220 -4.23 -7.11 8.50
CA SER A 220 -5.27 -7.70 9.37
C SER A 220 -4.69 -8.30 10.66
N GLU A 221 -3.45 -8.79 10.60
CA GLU A 221 -2.66 -9.28 11.74
C GLU A 221 -1.95 -8.14 12.50
N LYS A 222 -2.27 -6.88 12.18
CA LYS A 222 -1.70 -5.66 12.78
C LYS A 222 -0.19 -5.53 12.59
N GLN A 223 0.35 -6.13 11.53
CA GLN A 223 1.75 -5.97 11.16
C GLN A 223 1.96 -4.65 10.42
N ILE A 224 3.17 -4.10 10.53
CA ILE A 224 3.60 -2.98 9.69
C ILE A 224 4.23 -3.59 8.44
N VAL A 225 3.62 -3.33 7.30
CA VAL A 225 4.00 -3.91 6.01
C VAL A 225 5.20 -3.19 5.39
N ASP A 226 5.96 -3.95 4.62
CA ASP A 226 6.97 -3.47 3.68
C ASP A 226 6.58 -4.00 2.28
N TYR A 227 5.75 -3.24 1.57
CA TYR A 227 5.27 -3.65 0.25
C TYR A 227 6.38 -3.57 -0.79
N GLN A 228 6.74 -4.73 -1.33
CA GLN A 228 7.72 -4.91 -2.39
C GLN A 228 7.02 -5.48 -3.62
N GLY A 229 6.51 -4.58 -4.45
CA GLY A 229 5.73 -4.92 -5.64
C GLY A 229 6.60 -5.31 -6.84
N ILE A 230 6.07 -5.05 -8.04
CA ILE A 230 6.76 -5.33 -9.30
C ILE A 230 8.03 -4.48 -9.45
N THR A 231 8.03 -3.26 -8.91
CA THR A 231 9.22 -2.38 -8.88
C THR A 231 10.22 -2.75 -7.78
N GLY A 232 9.94 -3.81 -7.00
CA GLY A 232 10.81 -4.28 -5.93
C GLY A 232 10.78 -3.40 -4.69
N ALA A 233 11.86 -3.46 -3.91
CA ALA A 233 11.99 -2.67 -2.69
C ALA A 233 12.18 -1.18 -3.01
N ARG A 234 11.41 -0.32 -2.34
CA ARG A 234 11.47 1.14 -2.45
C ARG A 234 12.11 1.72 -1.19
N SER A 235 12.91 2.78 -1.31
CA SER A 235 13.67 3.38 -0.19
C SER A 235 13.64 4.89 -0.20
#